data_AF-A0A2G4F970-F1
#
_entry.id   AF-A0A2G4F970-F1
#
_cell.length_a   1.000
_cell.length_b   1.000
_cell.length_c   1.000
_cell.angle_alpha   90.00
_cell.angle_beta   90.00
_cell.angle_gamma   90.00
#
_symmetry.space_group_name_H-M   'P 1'
#
loop_
_entity.id
_entity.type
_entity.pdbx_description
1 polymer ?
#
loop_
_entity_poly.entity_id
_entity_poly.type
_entity_poly.pdbx_seq_one_letter_code
_entity_poly.pdbx_strand_id
1 'polypeptide(L)'
;MSFSLDLTKPLGRLGLAINTLVLGVVFYGISVGAYHYMTHTLPESGAHAKEAAVKAALVEKSVAKAKTAAKGKAFDEKAAIAAAEAAAEPEVKKQAEKIHHDAAGIWAPFAIFLLIISAIFFAGFLSVYVQRRANDGGLKGLWIFTNHLGAWAFACYVAFYPYLADHGLRNAYAPAFIGGLVLLLPVLFAGEGHHDHDHDHGDGHDHGHTH
;
A
#
# COMPACT_ATOMS: atom_id res chain seq x y z
N MET A 1 -18.19 -21.27 -8.50
CA MET A 1 -16.92 -20.79 -9.09
C MET A 1 -16.17 -20.00 -8.02
N SER A 2 -15.02 -20.51 -7.56
CA SER A 2 -14.34 -20.05 -6.34
C SER A 2 -13.28 -18.97 -6.57
N PHE A 3 -12.76 -18.82 -7.78
CA PHE A 3 -11.88 -17.73 -8.20
C PHE A 3 -12.03 -17.57 -9.72
N SER A 4 -12.31 -16.37 -10.21
CA SER A 4 -12.48 -16.12 -11.65
C SER A 4 -11.87 -14.78 -12.02
N LEU A 5 -10.82 -14.83 -12.84
CA LEU A 5 -10.28 -13.66 -13.55
C LEU A 5 -11.12 -13.30 -14.77
N ASP A 6 -12.03 -14.18 -15.19
CA ASP A 6 -12.99 -13.89 -16.24
C ASP A 6 -13.93 -12.79 -15.76
N LEU A 7 -13.76 -11.59 -16.32
CA LEU A 7 -14.53 -10.39 -16.02
C LEU A 7 -15.97 -10.46 -16.58
N THR A 8 -16.29 -11.46 -17.40
CA THR A 8 -17.58 -11.56 -18.10
C THR A 8 -18.67 -12.27 -17.30
N LYS A 9 -18.34 -12.98 -16.20
CA LYS A 9 -19.30 -13.80 -15.45
C LYS A 9 -19.73 -13.23 -14.09
N PRO A 10 -20.99 -13.36 -13.67
CA PRO A 10 -21.40 -12.96 -12.33
C PRO A 10 -20.53 -13.61 -11.23
N LEU A 11 -20.15 -12.84 -10.21
CA LEU A 11 -19.44 -13.39 -9.04
C LEU A 11 -20.47 -13.81 -8.01
N GLY A 12 -20.57 -15.12 -7.74
CA GLY A 12 -21.35 -15.62 -6.62
C GLY A 12 -20.84 -15.08 -5.28
N ARG A 13 -21.67 -15.18 -4.23
CA ARG A 13 -21.38 -14.66 -2.87
C ARG A 13 -20.01 -15.12 -2.34
N LEU A 14 -19.74 -16.43 -2.46
CA LEU A 14 -18.46 -17.03 -2.05
C LEU A 14 -17.30 -16.52 -2.89
N GLY A 15 -17.52 -16.30 -4.19
CA GLY A 15 -16.52 -15.72 -5.09
C GLY A 15 -16.16 -14.28 -4.69
N LEU A 16 -17.14 -13.45 -4.33
CA LEU A 16 -16.87 -12.09 -3.83
C LEU A 16 -16.08 -12.13 -2.51
N ALA A 17 -16.47 -12.98 -1.56
CA ALA A 17 -15.79 -13.10 -0.28
C ALA A 17 -14.32 -13.55 -0.45
N ILE A 18 -14.08 -14.57 -1.27
CA ILE A 18 -12.73 -15.07 -1.56
C ILE A 18 -11.89 -13.99 -2.25
N ASN A 19 -12.43 -13.31 -3.28
CA ASN A 19 -11.69 -12.25 -3.96
C ASN A 19 -11.38 -11.08 -3.02
N THR A 20 -12.31 -10.71 -2.14
CA THR A 20 -12.07 -9.66 -1.13
C THR A 20 -10.92 -10.03 -0.20
N LEU A 21 -10.87 -11.28 0.26
CA LEU A 21 -9.78 -11.80 1.09
C LEU A 21 -8.45 -11.83 0.32
N VAL A 22 -8.43 -12.40 -0.89
CA VAL A 22 -7.23 -12.51 -1.73
C VAL A 22 -6.66 -11.13 -2.04
N LEU A 23 -7.51 -10.20 -2.51
CA LEU A 23 -7.08 -8.82 -2.76
C LEU A 23 -6.58 -8.17 -1.46
N GLY A 24 -7.27 -8.39 -0.34
CA GLY A 24 -6.84 -7.90 0.98
C GLY A 24 -5.44 -8.35 1.33
N VAL A 25 -5.13 -9.64 1.19
CA VAL A 25 -3.79 -10.20 1.45
C VAL A 25 -2.75 -9.62 0.49
N VAL A 26 -3.05 -9.56 -0.81
CA VAL A 26 -2.12 -9.07 -1.83
C VAL A 26 -1.78 -7.61 -1.61
N PHE A 27 -2.79 -6.74 -1.47
CA PHE A 27 -2.57 -5.31 -1.29
C PHE A 27 -2.01 -4.97 0.09
N TYR A 28 -2.32 -5.77 1.12
CA TYR A 28 -1.62 -5.68 2.40
C TYR A 28 -0.12 -5.95 2.25
N GLY A 29 0.25 -7.05 1.59
CA GLY A 29 1.65 -7.41 1.34
C GLY A 29 2.41 -6.35 0.54
N ILE A 30 1.80 -5.84 -0.53
CA ILE A 30 2.36 -4.73 -1.33
C ILE A 30 2.58 -3.50 -0.46
N SER A 31 1.59 -3.14 0.36
CA SER A 31 1.64 -1.95 1.21
C SER A 31 2.70 -2.06 2.30
N VAL A 32 2.80 -3.22 2.97
CA VAL A 32 3.84 -3.48 3.97
C VAL A 32 5.23 -3.41 3.34
N GLY A 33 5.42 -4.08 2.20
CA GLY A 33 6.71 -4.07 1.49
C GLY A 33 7.11 -2.67 1.04
N ALA A 34 6.19 -1.93 0.41
CA ALA A 34 6.43 -0.57 -0.05
C ALA A 34 6.73 0.38 1.12
N TYR A 35 5.94 0.31 2.20
CA TYR A 35 6.13 1.15 3.37
C TYR A 35 7.47 0.86 4.04
N HIS A 36 7.79 -0.41 4.31
CA HIS A 36 9.05 -0.80 4.93
C HIS A 36 10.26 -0.37 4.11
N TYR A 37 10.20 -0.59 2.79
CA TYR A 37 11.29 -0.19 1.89
C TYR A 37 11.54 1.33 1.93
N MET A 38 10.48 2.13 1.97
CA MET A 38 10.56 3.59 2.01
C MET A 38 10.91 4.15 3.39
N THR A 39 10.53 3.51 4.49
CA THR A 39 10.77 4.04 5.84
C THR A 39 12.00 3.46 6.53
N HIS A 40 12.54 2.34 6.06
CA HIS A 40 13.71 1.69 6.66
C HIS A 40 14.83 1.51 5.64
N THR A 41 14.61 0.71 4.60
CA THR A 41 15.70 0.28 3.69
C THR A 41 16.36 1.45 2.95
N LEU A 42 15.57 2.35 2.35
CA LEU A 42 16.11 3.51 1.63
C LEU A 42 16.72 4.57 2.56
N PRO A 43 16.07 4.96 3.68
CA PRO A 43 16.68 5.84 4.68
C PRO A 43 18.01 5.32 5.23
N GLU A 44 18.11 4.05 5.61
CA GLU A 44 19.35 3.45 6.13
C GLU A 44 20.47 3.51 5.09
N SER A 45 20.17 3.12 3.85
CA SER A 45 21.14 3.19 2.75
C SER A 45 21.61 4.63 2.50
N GLY A 46 20.69 5.60 2.48
CA GLY A 46 21.00 7.01 2.31
C GLY A 46 21.81 7.59 3.48
N ALA A 47 21.50 7.16 4.71
CA ALA A 47 22.21 7.57 5.90
C ALA A 47 23.66 7.06 5.87
N HIS A 48 23.88 5.78 5.61
CA HIS A 48 25.23 5.20 5.53
C HIS A 48 26.08 5.83 4.42
N ALA A 49 25.49 6.13 3.26
CA ALA A 49 26.18 6.84 2.19
C ALA A 49 26.64 8.24 2.65
N LYS A 50 25.78 8.97 3.39
CA LYS A 50 26.10 10.30 3.92
C LYS A 50 27.12 10.23 5.07
N GLU A 51 27.03 9.26 5.96
CA GLU A 51 28.03 9.00 7.00
C GLU A 51 29.41 8.70 6.39
N ALA A 52 29.47 7.86 5.35
CA ALA A 52 30.70 7.57 4.64
C ALA A 52 31.31 8.82 3.99
N ALA A 53 30.49 9.67 3.38
CA ALA A 53 30.93 10.94 2.81
C ALA A 53 31.46 11.91 3.87
N VAL A 54 30.78 12.03 5.02
CA VAL A 54 31.23 12.86 6.15
C VAL A 54 32.56 12.33 6.70
N LYS A 55 32.68 11.01 6.90
CA LYS A 55 33.92 10.38 7.36
C LYS A 55 35.08 10.66 6.40
N ALA A 56 34.87 10.47 5.10
CA ALA A 56 35.88 10.74 4.09
C ALA A 56 36.36 12.20 4.11
N ALA A 57 35.43 13.15 4.21
CA ALA A 57 35.77 14.58 4.27
C ALA A 57 36.55 14.94 5.56
N LEU A 58 36.21 14.34 6.71
CA LEU A 58 36.93 14.54 7.97
C LEU A 58 38.34 13.95 7.92
N VAL A 59 38.49 12.76 7.33
CA VAL A 59 39.79 12.10 7.14
C VAL A 59 40.67 12.92 6.21
N GLU A 60 40.16 13.30 5.04
CA GLU A 60 40.90 14.11 4.07
C GLU A 60 41.38 15.43 4.68
N LYS A 61 40.50 16.15 5.40
CA LYS A 61 40.85 17.39 6.08
C LYS A 61 41.94 17.20 7.13
N SER A 62 41.89 16.08 7.88
CA SER A 62 42.87 15.76 8.92
C SER A 62 44.23 15.38 8.34
N VAL A 63 44.23 14.54 7.29
CA VAL A 63 45.45 14.14 6.57
C VAL A 63 46.09 15.35 5.88
N ALA A 64 45.31 16.21 5.23
CA ALA A 64 45.81 17.44 4.62
C ALA A 64 46.49 18.34 5.66
N LYS A 65 45.86 18.53 6.83
CA LYS A 65 46.45 19.29 7.94
C LYS A 65 47.76 18.67 8.45
N ALA A 66 47.80 17.35 8.60
CA ALA A 66 49.01 16.63 9.04
C ALA A 66 50.15 16.75 8.01
N LYS A 67 49.83 16.65 6.72
CA LYS A 67 50.78 16.82 5.61
C LYS A 67 51.37 18.23 5.56
N THR A 68 50.54 19.27 5.74
CA THR A 68 51.03 20.65 5.85
C THR A 68 51.93 20.85 7.07
N ALA A 69 51.59 20.24 8.22
CA ALA A 69 52.37 20.33 9.45
C ALA A 69 53.74 19.62 9.36
N ALA A 70 53.87 18.59 8.52
CA ALA A 70 55.12 17.86 8.32
C ALA A 70 56.23 18.70 7.65
N LYS A 71 55.92 19.86 7.04
CA LYS A 71 56.89 20.82 6.45
C LYS A 71 58.02 20.17 5.63
N GLY A 72 57.70 19.17 4.80
CA GLY A 72 58.68 18.48 3.94
C GLY A 72 59.49 17.36 4.60
N LYS A 73 59.19 16.98 5.85
CA LYS A 73 59.71 15.76 6.48
C LYS A 73 59.02 14.52 5.92
N ALA A 74 59.65 13.35 6.07
CA ALA A 74 59.04 12.06 5.74
C ALA A 74 57.64 11.95 6.40
N PHE A 75 56.62 11.78 5.58
CA PHE A 75 55.22 11.71 5.98
C PHE A 75 54.67 10.32 5.68
N ASP A 76 54.26 9.61 6.71
CA ASP A 76 53.58 8.32 6.56
C ASP A 76 52.09 8.57 6.36
N GLU A 77 51.67 8.57 5.11
CA GLU A 77 50.28 8.79 4.71
C GLU A 77 49.35 7.69 5.22
N LYS A 78 49.81 6.43 5.31
CA LYS A 78 48.98 5.33 5.81
C LYS A 78 48.72 5.46 7.30
N ALA A 79 49.76 5.78 8.07
CA ALA A 79 49.61 6.04 9.51
C ALA A 79 48.72 7.27 9.77
N ALA A 80 48.85 8.32 8.95
CA ALA A 80 48.02 9.52 9.06
C ALA A 80 46.54 9.25 8.75
N ILE A 81 46.24 8.43 7.73
CA ILE A 81 44.87 8.00 7.41
C ILE A 81 44.28 7.20 8.58
N ALA A 82 45.01 6.21 9.09
CA ALA A 82 44.52 5.37 10.20
C ALA A 82 44.22 6.20 11.47
N ALA A 83 45.10 7.14 11.82
CA ALA A 83 44.87 8.05 12.94
C ALA A 83 43.68 9.00 12.70
N ALA A 84 43.54 9.51 11.48
CA ALA A 84 42.43 10.37 11.09
C ALA A 84 41.08 9.64 11.09
N GLU A 85 41.04 8.38 10.66
CA GLU A 85 39.85 7.53 10.69
C GLU A 85 39.37 7.29 12.12
N ALA A 86 40.29 6.96 13.04
CA ALA A 86 39.98 6.78 14.46
C ALA A 86 39.47 8.07 15.11
N ALA A 87 40.05 9.22 14.73
CA ALA A 87 39.62 10.52 15.23
C ALA A 87 38.29 11.02 14.63
N ALA A 88 37.92 10.58 13.42
CA ALA A 88 36.68 10.97 12.76
C ALA A 88 35.45 10.23 13.31
N GLU A 89 35.63 9.00 13.80
CA GLU A 89 34.54 8.15 14.30
C GLU A 89 33.61 8.80 15.34
N PRO A 90 34.09 9.47 16.41
CA PRO A 90 33.20 10.11 17.38
C PRO A 90 32.41 11.28 16.78
N GLU A 91 32.98 12.00 15.81
CA GLU A 91 32.31 13.13 15.18
C GLU A 91 31.23 12.68 14.19
N VAL A 92 31.47 11.57 13.47
CA VAL A 92 30.43 10.92 12.64
C VAL A 92 29.28 10.45 13.52
N LYS A 93 29.56 9.79 14.66
CA LYS A 93 28.53 9.33 15.60
C LYS A 93 27.66 10.47 16.15
N LYS A 94 28.24 11.64 16.42
CA LYS A 94 27.45 12.82 16.84
C LYS A 94 26.50 13.32 15.75
N GLN A 95 26.85 13.13 14.48
CA GLN A 95 26.03 13.56 13.34
C GLN A 95 25.07 12.48 12.86
N ALA A 96 25.29 11.21 13.24
CA ALA A 96 24.53 10.05 12.79
C ALA A 96 23.03 10.23 12.98
N GLU A 97 22.57 10.60 14.18
CA GLU A 97 21.13 10.77 14.45
C GLU A 97 20.47 11.79 13.50
N LYS A 98 21.13 12.94 13.29
CA LYS A 98 20.64 13.94 12.34
C LYS A 98 20.68 13.43 10.90
N ILE A 99 21.72 12.71 10.51
CA ILE A 99 21.87 12.13 9.17
C ILE A 99 20.75 11.11 8.91
N HIS A 100 20.48 10.22 9.86
CA HIS A 100 19.41 9.24 9.79
C HIS A 100 18.03 9.89 9.76
N HIS A 101 17.80 10.92 10.58
CA HIS A 101 16.55 11.68 10.58
C HIS A 101 16.31 12.39 9.23
N ASP A 102 17.33 13.08 8.70
CA ASP A 102 17.24 13.75 7.40
C ASP A 102 16.96 12.74 6.28
N ALA A 103 17.62 11.57 6.31
CA ALA A 103 17.42 10.52 5.32
C ALA A 103 15.99 9.95 5.36
N ALA A 104 15.44 9.73 6.55
CA ALA A 104 14.05 9.28 6.72
C ALA A 104 13.05 10.31 6.20
N GLY A 105 13.28 11.60 6.48
CA GLY A 105 12.42 12.70 6.03
C GLY A 105 12.27 12.81 4.51
N ILE A 106 13.30 12.42 3.74
CA ILE A 106 13.26 12.43 2.27
C ILE A 106 12.24 11.41 1.73
N TRP A 107 12.17 10.23 2.34
CA TRP A 107 11.39 9.10 1.81
C TRP A 107 9.98 8.99 2.38
N ALA A 108 9.71 9.61 3.54
CA ALA A 108 8.39 9.57 4.17
C ALA A 108 7.22 9.99 3.24
N PRO A 109 7.30 11.06 2.42
CA PRO A 109 6.22 11.40 1.49
C PRO A 109 5.96 10.32 0.43
N PHE A 110 7.02 9.64 -0.04
CA PHE A 110 6.91 8.57 -1.03
C PHE A 110 6.28 7.31 -0.44
N ALA A 111 6.54 7.00 0.83
CA ALA A 111 5.84 5.94 1.54
C ALA A 111 4.32 6.17 1.50
N ILE A 112 3.87 7.37 1.90
CA ILE A 112 2.44 7.74 1.88
C ILE A 112 1.87 7.70 0.45
N PHE A 113 2.59 8.23 -0.53
CA PHE A 113 2.17 8.20 -1.93
C PHE A 113 1.94 6.77 -2.44
N LEU A 114 2.83 5.82 -2.13
CA LEU A 114 2.66 4.43 -2.52
C LEU A 114 1.47 3.76 -1.81
N LEU A 115 1.19 4.11 -0.55
CA LEU A 115 0.00 3.64 0.15
C LEU A 115 -1.30 4.18 -0.48
N ILE A 116 -1.31 5.46 -0.91
CA ILE A 116 -2.44 6.04 -1.65
C ILE A 116 -2.67 5.27 -2.95
N ILE A 117 -1.62 5.00 -3.72
CA ILE A 117 -1.71 4.23 -4.96
C ILE A 117 -2.26 2.82 -4.67
N SER A 118 -1.71 2.14 -3.67
CA SER A 118 -2.17 0.81 -3.25
C SER A 118 -3.67 0.83 -2.90
N ALA A 119 -4.12 1.82 -2.14
CA ALA A 119 -5.53 2.01 -1.79
C ALA A 119 -6.41 2.22 -3.02
N ILE A 120 -6.00 3.08 -3.96
CA ILE A 120 -6.77 3.38 -5.19
C ILE A 120 -6.91 2.13 -6.07
N PHE A 121 -5.81 1.42 -6.32
CA PHE A 121 -5.86 0.19 -7.13
C PHE A 121 -6.71 -0.88 -6.44
N PHE A 122 -6.52 -1.08 -5.14
CA PHE A 122 -7.31 -2.05 -4.39
C PHE A 122 -8.80 -1.71 -4.43
N ALA A 123 -9.16 -0.46 -4.09
CA ALA A 123 -10.54 -0.01 -4.12
C ALA A 123 -11.14 -0.13 -5.52
N GLY A 124 -10.37 0.17 -6.58
CA GLY A 124 -10.79 0.00 -7.97
C GLY A 124 -11.12 -1.45 -8.31
N PHE A 125 -10.21 -2.39 -8.05
CA PHE A 125 -10.46 -3.82 -8.31
C PHE A 125 -11.63 -4.35 -7.49
N LEU A 126 -11.72 -3.98 -6.21
CA LEU A 126 -12.80 -4.41 -5.34
C LEU A 126 -14.16 -3.82 -5.77
N SER A 127 -14.17 -2.54 -6.22
CA SER A 127 -15.37 -1.89 -6.75
C SER A 127 -15.92 -2.62 -7.97
N VAL A 128 -15.06 -3.12 -8.87
CA VAL A 128 -15.49 -3.93 -10.02
C VAL A 128 -16.20 -5.21 -9.56
N TYR A 129 -15.66 -5.91 -8.56
CA TYR A 129 -16.29 -7.12 -8.03
C TYR A 129 -17.61 -6.83 -7.30
N VAL A 130 -17.65 -5.76 -6.52
CA VAL A 130 -18.86 -5.27 -5.84
C VAL A 130 -19.94 -4.90 -6.85
N GLN A 131 -19.60 -4.15 -7.91
CA GLN A 131 -20.54 -3.74 -8.95
C GLN A 131 -21.15 -4.93 -9.68
N ARG A 132 -20.32 -5.92 -10.07
CA ARG A 132 -20.80 -7.14 -10.73
C ARG A 132 -21.78 -7.89 -9.84
N ARG A 133 -21.39 -8.14 -8.59
CA ARG A 133 -22.26 -8.83 -7.63
C ARG A 133 -23.56 -8.07 -7.37
N ALA A 134 -23.49 -6.74 -7.25
CA ALA A 134 -24.66 -5.89 -7.06
C ALA A 134 -25.64 -6.01 -8.24
N ASN A 135 -25.12 -5.96 -9.48
CA ASN A 135 -25.93 -6.16 -10.69
C ASN A 135 -26.61 -7.54 -10.69
N ASP A 136 -25.87 -8.61 -10.38
CA ASP A 136 -26.40 -9.97 -10.33
C ASP A 136 -27.43 -10.17 -9.21
N GLY A 137 -27.30 -9.38 -8.13
CA GLY A 137 -28.21 -9.42 -6.99
C GLY A 137 -29.41 -8.49 -7.11
N GLY A 138 -29.58 -7.82 -8.24
CA GLY A 138 -30.65 -6.83 -8.44
C GLY A 138 -30.52 -5.59 -7.55
N LEU A 139 -29.36 -5.37 -6.93
CA LEU A 139 -29.13 -4.20 -6.08
C LEU A 139 -28.93 -2.97 -6.97
N LYS A 140 -29.76 -1.93 -6.77
CA LYS A 140 -29.75 -0.69 -7.54
C LYS A 140 -29.73 0.53 -6.62
N GLY A 141 -29.40 1.70 -7.18
CA GLY A 141 -29.49 2.98 -6.48
C GLY A 141 -28.57 3.08 -5.26
N LEU A 142 -29.15 3.47 -4.11
CA LEU A 142 -28.42 3.74 -2.87
C LEU A 142 -27.51 2.59 -2.42
N TRP A 143 -27.94 1.35 -2.65
CA TRP A 143 -27.18 0.16 -2.26
C TRP A 143 -25.82 0.10 -2.96
N ILE A 144 -25.77 0.31 -4.27
CA ILE A 144 -24.52 0.32 -5.05
C ILE A 144 -23.55 1.36 -4.47
N PHE A 145 -24.02 2.57 -4.22
CA PHE A 145 -23.20 3.64 -3.64
C PHE A 145 -22.63 3.24 -2.27
N THR A 146 -23.47 2.72 -1.38
CA THR A 146 -23.02 2.27 -0.04
C THR A 146 -22.01 1.12 -0.12
N ASN A 147 -22.18 0.16 -1.03
CA ASN A 147 -21.22 -0.93 -1.17
C ASN A 147 -19.87 -0.45 -1.72
N HIS A 148 -19.85 0.56 -2.60
CA HIS A 148 -18.61 1.18 -3.05
C HIS A 148 -17.92 1.93 -1.91
N LEU A 149 -18.66 2.71 -1.11
CA LEU A 149 -18.09 3.32 0.10
C LEU A 149 -17.49 2.26 1.04
N GLY A 150 -18.16 1.12 1.19
CA GLY A 150 -17.64 -0.02 1.95
C GLY A 150 -16.34 -0.58 1.40
N ALA A 151 -16.27 -0.80 0.08
CA ALA A 151 -15.08 -1.26 -0.61
C ALA A 151 -13.89 -0.30 -0.43
N TRP A 152 -14.15 1.00 -0.56
CA TRP A 152 -13.12 2.04 -0.37
C TRP A 152 -12.65 2.11 1.08
N ALA A 153 -13.56 2.10 2.06
CA ALA A 153 -13.18 2.12 3.47
C ALA A 153 -12.34 0.90 3.87
N PHE A 154 -12.73 -0.29 3.39
CA PHE A 154 -11.95 -1.51 3.59
C PHE A 154 -10.58 -1.43 2.92
N ALA A 155 -10.53 -1.07 1.63
CA ALA A 155 -9.29 -1.00 0.86
C ALA A 155 -8.30 0.02 1.44
N CYS A 156 -8.78 1.21 1.82
CA CYS A 156 -7.98 2.24 2.45
C CYS A 156 -7.38 1.75 3.77
N TYR A 157 -8.18 1.12 4.65
CA TYR A 157 -7.66 0.62 5.92
C TYR A 157 -6.58 -0.45 5.74
N VAL A 158 -6.81 -1.40 4.82
CA VAL A 158 -5.86 -2.48 4.54
C VAL A 158 -4.57 -1.93 3.93
N ALA A 159 -4.67 -1.02 2.96
CA ALA A 159 -3.51 -0.39 2.34
C ALA A 159 -2.73 0.47 3.33
N PHE A 160 -3.42 1.23 4.19
CA PHE A 160 -2.77 2.06 5.21
C PHE A 160 -2.38 1.32 6.48
N TYR A 161 -2.69 0.03 6.60
CA TYR A 161 -2.39 -0.76 7.80
C TYR A 161 -0.95 -0.58 8.31
N PRO A 162 0.13 -0.69 7.49
CA PRO A 162 1.49 -0.51 7.99
C PRO A 162 1.72 0.87 8.61
N TYR A 163 1.25 1.94 7.97
CA TYR A 163 1.34 3.30 8.51
C TYR A 163 0.55 3.44 9.82
N LEU A 164 -0.68 2.94 9.85
CA LEU A 164 -1.54 2.99 11.04
C LEU A 164 -0.95 2.18 12.20
N ALA A 165 -0.28 1.06 11.91
CA ALA A 165 0.40 0.25 12.91
C ALA A 165 1.60 0.99 13.50
N ASP A 166 2.44 1.55 12.63
CA ASP A 166 3.67 2.29 12.98
C ASP A 166 3.36 3.54 13.84
N HIS A 167 2.23 4.20 13.59
CA HIS A 167 1.82 5.41 14.30
C HIS A 167 0.84 5.15 15.47
N GLY A 168 0.52 3.88 15.78
CA GLY A 168 -0.41 3.54 16.86
C GLY A 168 -1.87 3.94 16.59
N LEU A 169 -2.25 4.17 15.33
CA LEU A 169 -3.55 4.69 14.92
C LEU A 169 -4.59 3.60 14.57
N ARG A 170 -4.22 2.31 14.56
CA ARG A 170 -5.13 1.21 14.16
C ARG A 170 -6.49 1.26 14.84
N ASN A 171 -6.52 1.45 16.16
CA ASN A 171 -7.77 1.47 16.92
C ASN A 171 -8.65 2.68 16.61
N ALA A 172 -8.04 3.82 16.28
CA ALA A 172 -8.77 5.03 15.89
C ALA A 172 -9.47 4.86 14.54
N TYR A 173 -8.89 4.08 13.63
CA TYR A 173 -9.44 3.82 12.29
C TYR A 173 -10.20 2.49 12.17
N ALA A 174 -10.16 1.64 13.19
CA ALA A 174 -10.90 0.38 13.22
C ALA A 174 -12.42 0.56 13.02
N PRO A 175 -13.09 1.61 13.56
CA PRO A 175 -14.51 1.84 13.27
C PRO A 175 -14.79 2.08 11.78
N ALA A 176 -13.92 2.79 11.06
CA ALA A 176 -14.07 3.01 9.62
C ALA A 176 -13.90 1.70 8.83
N PHE A 177 -12.97 0.84 9.25
CA PHE A 177 -12.79 -0.50 8.70
C PHE A 177 -14.02 -1.39 8.92
N ILE A 178 -14.50 -1.46 10.17
CA ILE A 178 -15.69 -2.25 10.53
C ILE A 178 -16.92 -1.73 9.78
N GLY A 179 -17.12 -0.40 9.76
CA GLY A 179 -18.16 0.24 8.96
C GLY A 179 -18.06 -0.13 7.49
N GLY A 180 -16.85 -0.14 6.93
CA GLY A 180 -16.59 -0.58 5.56
C GLY A 180 -17.06 -2.02 5.29
N LEU A 181 -16.74 -2.95 6.18
CA LEU A 181 -17.21 -4.34 6.09
C LEU A 181 -18.73 -4.46 6.21
N VAL A 182 -19.35 -3.71 7.12
CA VAL A 182 -20.82 -3.69 7.28
C VAL A 182 -21.50 -3.21 6.01
N LEU A 183 -20.94 -2.17 5.36
CA LEU A 183 -21.45 -1.65 4.10
C LEU A 183 -21.30 -2.64 2.92
N LEU A 184 -20.47 -3.69 3.04
CA LEU A 184 -20.36 -4.75 2.04
C LEU A 184 -21.35 -5.91 2.26
N LEU A 185 -22.03 -5.99 3.40
CA LEU A 185 -22.97 -7.08 3.68
C LEU A 185 -24.12 -7.20 2.65
N PRO A 186 -24.73 -6.11 2.14
CA PRO A 186 -25.82 -6.23 1.17
C PRO A 186 -25.43 -7.04 -0.09
N VAL A 187 -24.23 -6.83 -0.66
CA VAL A 187 -23.77 -7.60 -1.84
C VAL A 187 -23.42 -9.05 -1.51
N LEU A 188 -23.05 -9.33 -0.26
CA LEU A 188 -22.78 -10.69 0.20
C LEU A 188 -24.06 -11.50 0.44
N PHE A 189 -25.18 -10.85 0.76
CA PHE A 189 -26.45 -11.52 1.10
C PHE A 189 -27.57 -11.35 0.07
N ALA A 190 -27.47 -10.44 -0.90
CA ALA A 190 -28.43 -10.33 -1.99
C ALA A 190 -28.68 -11.71 -2.63
N GLY A 191 -29.90 -11.99 -3.09
CA GLY A 191 -30.24 -13.19 -3.86
C GLY A 191 -29.45 -13.24 -5.17
N GLU A 192 -29.45 -14.37 -5.87
CA GLU A 192 -29.28 -14.31 -7.32
C GLU A 192 -30.61 -13.75 -7.85
N GLY A 193 -30.55 -12.66 -8.62
CA GLY A 193 -31.74 -12.12 -9.26
C GLY A 193 -32.37 -13.27 -10.05
N HIS A 194 -33.65 -13.55 -9.80
CA HIS A 194 -34.40 -14.37 -10.73
C HIS A 194 -34.29 -13.64 -12.08
N HIS A 195 -33.65 -14.27 -13.05
CA HIS A 195 -34.00 -13.98 -14.43
C HIS A 195 -35.50 -14.28 -14.49
N ASP A 196 -36.31 -13.25 -14.66
CA ASP A 196 -37.73 -13.41 -14.96
C ASP A 196 -37.79 -14.35 -16.18
N HIS A 197 -38.07 -15.62 -15.91
CA HIS A 197 -38.50 -16.57 -16.90
C HIS A 197 -39.96 -16.20 -17.20
N ASP A 198 -40.16 -15.12 -17.95
CA ASP A 198 -41.44 -14.85 -18.59
C ASP A 198 -41.53 -15.72 -19.86
N HIS A 199 -41.56 -17.03 -19.64
CA HIS A 199 -42.21 -17.99 -20.49
C HIS A 199 -43.24 -18.69 -19.63
N ASP A 200 -44.46 -18.15 -19.59
CA ASP A 200 -45.73 -18.88 -19.75
C ASP A 200 -46.91 -18.03 -19.26
N HIS A 201 -47.64 -17.45 -20.21
CA HIS A 201 -49.10 -17.46 -20.14
C HIS A 201 -49.60 -17.71 -21.56
N GLY A 202 -49.83 -18.98 -21.87
CA GLY A 202 -50.80 -19.34 -22.89
C GLY A 202 -52.16 -18.77 -22.51
N ASP A 203 -52.75 -18.03 -23.44
CA ASP A 203 -54.19 -17.89 -23.56
C ASP A 203 -54.52 -17.91 -25.05
N GLY A 204 -55.18 -18.99 -25.46
CA GLY A 204 -55.68 -19.15 -26.82
C GLY A 204 -56.71 -18.10 -27.15
N HIS A 205 -56.65 -17.58 -28.37
CA HIS A 205 -57.83 -17.08 -29.06
C HIS A 205 -57.84 -17.66 -30.47
N ASP A 206 -58.62 -18.73 -30.59
CA ASP A 206 -59.21 -19.16 -31.84
C ASP A 206 -60.29 -18.12 -32.22
N HIS A 207 -60.10 -17.43 -33.34
CA HIS A 207 -61.20 -16.91 -34.13
C HIS A 207 -60.80 -16.98 -35.59
N GLY A 208 -61.18 -18.08 -36.24
CA GLY A 208 -61.31 -18.09 -37.69
C GLY A 208 -62.30 -17.02 -38.15
N HIS A 209 -62.01 -16.38 -39.28
CA HIS A 209 -62.99 -16.10 -40.31
C HIS A 209 -62.28 -15.92 -41.65
N THR A 210 -62.73 -16.72 -42.61
CA THR A 210 -62.54 -16.59 -44.05
C THR A 210 -62.96 -15.21 -44.55
N HIS A 211 -62.23 -14.65 -45.52
CA HIS A 211 -62.77 -14.22 -46.81
C HIS A 211 -61.65 -14.08 -47.84
#